data_AF-A0A087RDL6-F1
#
_entry.id   AF-A0A087RDL6-F1
#
_cell.length_a   1.000
_cell.length_b   1.000
_cell.length_c   1.000
_cell.angle_alpha   90.00
_cell.angle_beta   90.00
_cell.angle_gamma   90.00
#
_symmetry.space_group_name_H-M   'P 1'
#
loop_
_entity.id
_entity.type
_entity.pdbx_description
1 polymer ?
#
loop_
_entity_poly.entity_id
_entity_poly.type
_entity_poly.pdbx_seq_one_letter_code
_entity_poly.pdbx_strand_id
1 'polypeptide(L)'
;QCLLSGSWRSDTGCRMVISVLSKDGSFSGSYLPGPAASNSEILTSPLEGSQQDAGLVPQPTFSFTVRWRLRAQMTAFLGQCYVGTNGEETLHALWLLREAADS
;
A
#
# COMPACT_ATOMS: atom_id res chain seq x y z
N GLN A 1 -0.61 -12.93 13.06
CA GLN A 1 0.18 -11.69 13.22
C GLN A 1 0.34 -11.15 11.82
N CYS A 2 -0.21 -9.97 11.52
CA CYS A 2 -0.19 -9.48 10.15
C CYS A 2 1.07 -8.65 9.84
N LEU A 3 1.76 -9.02 8.75
CA LEU A 3 2.92 -8.30 8.23
C LEU A 3 2.65 -7.86 6.80
N LEU A 4 2.84 -6.57 6.53
CA LEU A 4 2.57 -6.01 5.20
C LEU A 4 3.56 -6.49 4.12
N SER A 5 4.73 -7.01 4.47
CA SER A 5 5.69 -7.57 3.50
C SER A 5 5.05 -8.66 2.66
N GLY A 6 5.09 -8.51 1.34
CA GLY A 6 4.49 -9.48 0.43
C GLY A 6 3.74 -8.82 -0.72
N SER A 7 2.84 -9.60 -1.34
CA SER A 7 2.03 -9.16 -2.48
C SER A 7 0.56 -9.06 -2.07
N TRP A 8 -0.06 -7.93 -2.36
CA TRP A 8 -1.45 -7.65 -2.04
C TRP A 8 -2.23 -7.27 -3.29
N ARG A 9 -3.52 -7.56 -3.25
CA ARG A 9 -4.46 -7.20 -4.32
C ARG A 9 -5.70 -6.55 -3.71
N SER A 10 -6.11 -5.40 -4.26
CA SER A 10 -7.37 -4.77 -3.87
C SER A 10 -8.57 -5.39 -4.58
N ASP A 11 -9.76 -5.12 -4.05
CA ASP A 11 -11.08 -5.38 -4.67
C ASP A 11 -11.20 -4.80 -6.09
N THR A 12 -10.63 -3.62 -6.32
CA THR A 12 -10.57 -2.89 -7.60
C THR A 12 -9.48 -3.41 -8.54
N GLY A 13 -8.74 -4.46 -8.15
CA GLY A 13 -7.72 -5.10 -8.97
C GLY A 13 -6.36 -4.40 -8.99
N CYS A 14 -6.14 -3.38 -8.16
CA CYS A 14 -4.79 -2.83 -7.94
C CYS A 14 -3.92 -3.91 -7.30
N ARG A 15 -2.62 -3.87 -7.57
CA ARG A 15 -1.62 -4.75 -6.96
C ARG A 15 -0.57 -3.92 -6.28
N MET A 16 -0.11 -4.37 -5.12
CA MET A 16 1.07 -3.80 -4.50
C MET A 16 2.01 -4.90 -4.03
N VAL A 17 3.31 -4.62 -4.10
CA VAL A 17 4.36 -5.47 -3.56
C VAL A 17 5.16 -4.64 -2.57
N ILE A 18 5.20 -5.09 -1.32
CA ILE A 18 5.90 -4.44 -0.22
C ILE A 18 7.14 -5.27 0.13
N SER A 19 8.28 -4.60 0.25
CA SER A 19 9.55 -5.21 0.63
C SER A 19 9.52 -5.71 2.09
N VAL A 20 10.60 -6.40 2.49
CA VAL A 20 10.77 -6.77 3.90
C VAL A 20 10.79 -5.50 4.75
N LEU A 21 9.95 -5.44 5.79
CA LEU A 21 9.92 -4.33 6.72
C LEU A 21 11.27 -4.19 7.45
N SER A 22 11.71 -2.95 7.61
CA SER A 22 12.83 -2.57 8.47
C SER A 22 12.46 -2.79 9.94
N LYS A 23 13.48 -2.79 10.82
CA LYS A 23 13.29 -2.96 12.27
C LYS A 23 12.40 -1.90 12.92
N ASP A 24 12.32 -0.71 12.33
CA ASP A 24 11.47 0.39 12.77
C ASP A 24 10.06 0.37 12.15
N GLY A 25 9.72 -0.68 11.40
CA GLY A 25 8.45 -0.84 10.72
C GLY A 25 8.35 -0.05 9.40
N SER A 26 9.39 0.67 8.99
CA SER A 26 9.42 1.32 7.67
C SER A 26 9.50 0.29 6.54
N PHE A 27 8.91 0.61 5.40
CA PHE A 27 8.96 -0.23 4.21
C PHE A 27 8.92 0.60 2.93
N SER A 28 9.38 -0.03 1.85
CA SER A 28 9.26 0.44 0.49
C SER A 28 8.52 -0.59 -0.34
N GLY A 29 8.11 -0.21 -1.55
CA GLY A 29 7.44 -1.15 -2.43
C GLY A 29 7.09 -0.55 -3.76
N SER A 30 6.15 -1.23 -4.42
CA SER A 30 5.71 -0.89 -5.74
C SER A 30 4.19 -1.06 -5.84
N TYR A 31 3.52 -0.11 -6.48
CA TYR A 31 2.07 -0.04 -6.65
C TYR A 31 1.72 -0.06 -8.13
N LEU A 32 0.85 -0.98 -8.52
CA LEU A 32 0.26 -1.08 -9.83
C LEU A 32 -1.25 -0.78 -9.70
N PRO A 33 -1.74 0.34 -10.29
CA PRO A 33 -3.16 0.63 -10.29
C PRO A 33 -3.93 -0.44 -11.08
N GLY A 34 -5.24 -0.57 -10.82
CA GLY A 34 -6.12 -1.65 -11.33
C GLY A 34 -6.25 -1.75 -12.87
N PRO A 35 -7.43 -1.52 -13.49
CA PRO A 35 -7.65 -1.77 -14.93
C PRO A 35 -6.72 -0.99 -15.90
N ALA A 36 -5.82 -0.16 -15.36
CA ALA A 36 -4.56 0.18 -15.98
C ALA A 36 -3.73 -0.98 -16.58
N ALA A 37 -3.99 -2.25 -16.24
CA ALA A 37 -3.36 -3.40 -16.90
C ALA A 37 -3.66 -3.50 -18.42
N SER A 38 -4.63 -2.75 -18.95
CA SER A 38 -4.97 -2.77 -20.39
C SER A 38 -4.32 -1.67 -21.24
N ASN A 39 -3.74 -0.63 -20.63
CA ASN A 39 -2.98 0.39 -21.36
C ASN A 39 -1.48 0.17 -21.09
N SER A 40 -0.76 -0.20 -22.15
CA SER A 40 0.63 -0.68 -22.17
C SER A 40 1.70 0.30 -21.64
N GLU A 41 1.31 1.45 -21.10
CA GLU A 41 2.22 2.45 -20.54
C GLU A 41 2.18 2.55 -19.02
N ILE A 42 1.35 1.78 -18.31
CA ILE A 42 1.15 2.00 -16.88
C ILE A 42 2.27 1.34 -16.07
N LEU A 43 3.30 2.17 -15.83
CA LEU A 43 4.47 1.86 -15.02
C LEU A 43 4.12 1.71 -13.55
N THR A 44 4.66 0.67 -12.93
CA THR A 44 4.63 0.49 -11.48
C THR A 44 5.21 1.71 -10.76
N SER A 45 4.43 2.29 -9.87
CA SER A 45 4.80 3.50 -9.12
C SER A 45 5.40 3.12 -7.76
N PRO A 46 6.49 3.76 -7.30
CA PRO A 46 7.06 3.46 -6.00
C PRO A 46 6.09 3.84 -4.87
N LEU A 47 6.10 3.04 -3.80
CA LEU A 47 5.44 3.37 -2.54
C LEU A 47 6.43 3.31 -1.38
N GLU A 48 6.19 4.12 -0.36
CA GLU A 48 6.96 4.16 0.89
C GLU A 48 6.02 4.39 2.07
N GLY A 49 6.26 3.71 3.18
CA GLY A 49 5.38 3.76 4.33
C GLY A 49 5.95 3.14 5.59
N SER A 50 5.07 2.94 6.57
CA SER A 50 5.39 2.33 7.85
C SER A 50 4.21 1.55 8.41
N GLN A 51 4.50 0.51 9.17
CA GLN A 51 3.54 -0.30 9.91
C GLN A 51 3.88 -0.23 11.41
N GLN A 52 2.87 -0.23 12.28
CA GLN A 52 3.09 -0.48 13.70
C GLN A 52 3.71 -1.87 13.93
N ASP A 53 4.43 -2.01 15.03
CA ASP A 53 5.08 -3.27 15.41
C ASP A 53 4.04 -4.37 15.62
N ALA A 54 4.05 -5.36 14.71
CA ALA A 54 3.14 -6.49 14.73
C ALA A 54 3.39 -7.45 15.92
N GLY A 55 4.57 -7.39 16.55
CA GLY A 55 4.87 -8.12 17.78
C GLY A 55 4.19 -7.52 19.01
N LEU A 56 3.87 -6.23 18.97
CA LEU A 56 3.15 -5.53 20.04
C LEU A 56 1.65 -5.42 19.76
N VAL A 57 1.28 -5.25 18.48
CA VAL A 57 -0.11 -5.08 18.03
C VAL A 57 -0.43 -6.13 16.97
N PRO A 58 -1.20 -7.19 17.29
CA PRO A 58 -1.44 -8.32 16.37
C PRO A 58 -2.11 -7.94 15.04
N GLN A 59 -2.85 -6.83 15.04
CA GLN A 59 -3.59 -6.25 13.91
C GLN A 59 -3.17 -4.79 13.74
N PRO A 60 -1.96 -4.54 13.20
CA PRO A 60 -1.31 -3.24 13.26
C PRO A 60 -1.93 -2.24 12.28
N THR A 61 -1.91 -0.96 12.64
CA THR A 61 -2.18 0.12 11.69
C THR A 61 -0.96 0.38 10.81
N PHE A 62 -1.19 0.88 9.60
CA PHE A 62 -0.14 1.22 8.65
C PHE A 62 -0.51 2.45 7.85
N SER A 63 0.51 3.09 7.27
CA SER A 63 0.32 4.14 6.28
C SER A 63 1.40 4.04 5.21
N PHE A 64 1.07 4.42 3.98
CA PHE A 64 2.05 4.56 2.91
C PHE A 64 1.63 5.63 1.91
N THR A 65 2.58 6.13 1.14
CA THR A 65 2.36 7.05 0.04
C THR A 65 2.76 6.39 -1.27
N VAL A 66 2.03 6.66 -2.34
CA VAL A 66 2.34 6.26 -3.72
C VAL A 66 2.72 7.51 -4.49
N ARG A 67 3.95 7.55 -5.02
CA ARG A 67 4.41 8.62 -5.91
C ARG A 67 4.22 8.18 -7.35
N TRP A 68 3.19 8.72 -8.01
CA TRP A 68 2.82 8.30 -9.36
C TRP A 68 3.88 8.75 -10.38
N ARG A 69 4.39 7.83 -11.19
CA ARG A 69 5.46 8.15 -12.16
C ARG A 69 5.00 9.00 -13.34
N LEU A 70 3.75 8.84 -13.77
CA LEU A 70 3.22 9.43 -15.02
C LEU A 70 2.36 10.68 -14.81
N ARG A 71 2.05 11.02 -13.55
CA ARG A 71 1.18 12.14 -13.21
C ARG A 71 1.78 12.87 -12.02
N ALA A 72 1.75 14.20 -12.04
CA ALA A 72 2.13 15.04 -10.91
C ALA A 72 1.05 14.96 -9.82
N GLN A 73 0.93 13.80 -9.19
CA GLN A 73 -0.06 13.52 -8.15
C GLN A 73 0.55 12.55 -7.13
N MET A 74 -0.05 12.49 -5.94
CA MET A 74 0.35 11.56 -4.87
C MET A 74 -0.90 10.98 -4.23
N THR A 75 -0.83 9.71 -3.83
CA THR A 75 -1.88 9.09 -3.02
C THR A 75 -1.32 8.69 -1.67
N ALA A 76 -1.97 9.08 -0.58
CA ALA A 76 -1.68 8.59 0.76
C ALA A 76 -2.74 7.56 1.15
N PHE A 77 -2.30 6.45 1.74
CA PHE A 77 -3.13 5.40 2.31
C PHE A 77 -2.90 5.34 3.83
N LEU A 78 -3.98 5.15 4.57
CA LEU A 78 -3.97 4.88 6.02
C LEU A 78 -4.95 3.75 6.29
N GLY A 79 -4.51 2.73 7.02
CA GLY A 79 -5.33 1.55 7.23
C GLY A 79 -4.90 0.70 8.41
N GLN A 80 -5.58 -0.44 8.53
CA GLN A 80 -5.30 -1.48 9.50
C GLN A 80 -5.33 -2.85 8.83
N CYS A 81 -4.40 -3.72 9.23
CA CYS A 81 -4.45 -5.11 8.82
C CYS A 81 -5.25 -5.95 9.83
N TYR A 82 -6.13 -6.81 9.31
CA TYR A 82 -6.92 -7.76 10.08
C TYR A 82 -6.53 -9.20 9.75
N VAL A 83 -6.70 -10.10 10.71
CA VAL A 83 -6.53 -11.54 10.52
C VAL A 83 -7.84 -12.24 10.85
N GLY A 84 -8.46 -12.87 9.84
CA GLY A 84 -9.69 -13.62 9.97
C GLY A 84 -9.51 -14.93 10.74
N THR A 85 -10.62 -15.58 11.07
CA THR A 85 -10.63 -16.85 11.84
C THR A 85 -9.86 -17.98 11.16
N ASN A 86 -9.74 -17.92 9.83
CA ASN A 86 -9.07 -18.93 9.01
C ASN A 86 -7.61 -18.54 8.70
N GLY A 87 -7.09 -17.47 9.29
CA GLY A 87 -5.75 -16.93 9.01
C GLY A 87 -5.64 -16.09 7.74
N GLU A 88 -6.76 -15.81 7.07
CA GLU A 88 -6.81 -14.83 5.99
C GLU A 88 -6.42 -13.44 6.50
N GLU A 89 -5.54 -12.75 5.78
CA GLU A 89 -5.15 -11.38 6.11
C GLU A 89 -5.82 -10.39 5.16
N THR A 90 -6.43 -9.35 5.69
CA THR A 90 -7.08 -8.29 4.91
C THR A 90 -6.57 -6.91 5.32
N LEU A 91 -6.41 -6.03 4.34
CA LEU A 91 -6.06 -4.64 4.58
C LEU A 91 -7.29 -3.77 4.35
N HIS A 92 -7.73 -3.08 5.39
CA HIS A 92 -8.78 -2.06 5.26
C HIS A 92 -8.11 -0.70 5.33
N ALA A 93 -8.23 0.07 4.25
CA ALA A 93 -7.57 1.36 4.13
C ALA A 93 -8.49 2.41 3.53
N LEU A 94 -8.29 3.64 3.99
CA LEU A 94 -8.79 4.85 3.35
C LEU A 94 -7.63 5.48 2.58
N TRP A 95 -7.96 6.27 1.55
CA TRP A 95 -6.97 6.94 0.75
C TRP A 95 -7.37 8.37 0.38
N LEU A 96 -6.37 9.21 0.18
CA LEU A 96 -6.50 10.56 -0.33
C LEU A 96 -5.60 10.71 -1.55
N LEU A 97 -6.18 11.13 -2.68
CA LEU A 97 -5.44 11.50 -3.88
C LEU A 97 -5.29 13.03 -3.91
N ARG A 98 -4.06 13.50 -4.08
CA ARG A 98 -3.77 14.92 -4.29
C ARG A 98 -3.11 15.11 -5.65
N GLU A 99 -3.76 15.89 -6.50
CA GLU A 99 -3.17 16.42 -7.73
C GLU A 99 -2.34 17.68 -7.42
N ALA A 100 -1.24 17.86 -8.14
CA ALA A 100 -0.56 19.14 -8.17
C ALA A 100 -1.48 20.19 -8.80
N ALA A 101 -1.57 21.36 -8.17
CA ALA A 101 -2.36 22.48 -8.66
C ALA A 101 -1.43 23.62 -9.00
N ASP A 102 -1.73 24.33 -10.09
CA ASP A 102 -1.11 25.61 -10.38
C ASP A 102 -1.59 26.66 -9.37
N SER A 103 -0.72 27.63 -9.07
CA SER A 103 -0.95 28.69 -8.08
C SER A 103 -1.96 29.73 -8.51
#